data_AF-A0A6N2MKF5-F1
#
_entry.id   AF-A0A6N2MKF5-F1
#
_cell.length_a   1.000
_cell.length_b   1.000
_cell.length_c   1.000
_cell.angle_alpha   90.00
_cell.angle_beta   90.00
_cell.angle_gamma   90.00
#
_symmetry.space_group_name_H-M   'P 1'
#
loop_
_entity.id
_entity.type
_entity.pdbx_description
1 polymer ?
#
loop_
_entity_poly.entity_id
_entity_poly.type
_entity_poly.pdbx_seq_one_letter_code
_entity_poly.pdbx_strand_id
1 'polypeptide(L)'
;MCRLLTVLLDRLAQRIVAGDVPQALMNRKLISLDMGSLIAGAKYRGEFEDRLKAVLKEVTDSDGQIVLFIDEIHTVVGAGATNGAMDAGNLLKPMLGRGELRCIGATTLDEYRKYIEKDPALERRFQQVYVDQPTVEDTVSILRGLRERYELHHGVRISDGALVEAAILSDRYISGRFLPDKAIDLVDEAAAKLKMEITSKPTALDEINRTVLKLEMERLSLTNDTDKASKDRLSRLDAELSLLKKKQADLTEQWEHEKSVMTHIQSIKEEGQS
;
A
#
# COMPACT_ATOMS: atom_id res chain seq x y z
N MET A 1 -8.17 -8.83 -0.05
CA MET A 1 -8.08 -10.09 -0.83
C MET A 1 -7.55 -9.81 -2.24
N CYS A 2 -8.05 -8.80 -2.97
CA CYS A 2 -7.59 -8.47 -4.35
C CYS A 2 -6.06 -8.31 -4.50
N ARG A 3 -5.37 -7.64 -3.56
CA ARG A 3 -3.90 -7.47 -3.65
C ARG A 3 -3.11 -8.78 -3.76
N LEU A 4 -3.56 -9.86 -3.11
CA LEU A 4 -2.85 -11.14 -3.18
C LEU A 4 -2.99 -11.79 -4.57
N LEU A 5 -4.17 -11.67 -5.18
CA LEU A 5 -4.42 -12.23 -6.50
C LEU A 5 -3.67 -11.47 -7.59
N THR A 6 -3.62 -10.14 -7.50
CA THR A 6 -2.79 -9.31 -8.38
C THR A 6 -1.33 -9.72 -8.30
N VAL A 7 -0.79 -9.96 -7.09
CA VAL A 7 0.59 -10.44 -6.90
C VAL A 7 0.81 -11.82 -7.52
N LEU A 8 -0.14 -12.76 -7.37
CA LEU A 8 -0.05 -14.07 -8.01
C LEU A 8 0.02 -13.96 -9.54
N LEU A 9 -0.74 -13.03 -10.12
CA LEU A 9 -0.77 -12.78 -11.56
C LEU A 9 0.50 -12.08 -12.04
N ASP A 10 1.02 -11.13 -11.29
CA ASP A 10 2.32 -10.51 -11.57
C ASP A 10 3.43 -11.56 -11.55
N ARG A 11 3.41 -12.46 -10.56
CA ARG A 11 4.36 -13.59 -10.51
C ARG A 11 4.16 -14.56 -11.66
N LEU A 12 2.92 -14.86 -12.06
CA LEU A 12 2.66 -15.68 -13.23
C LEU A 12 3.21 -15.02 -14.51
N ALA A 13 2.99 -13.72 -14.69
CA ALA A 13 3.52 -12.96 -15.83
C ALA A 13 5.05 -12.99 -15.86
N GLN A 14 5.71 -12.79 -14.71
CA GLN A 14 7.16 -12.91 -14.59
C GLN A 14 7.65 -14.31 -14.98
N ARG A 15 6.96 -15.37 -14.54
CA ARG A 15 7.30 -16.76 -14.91
C ARG A 15 7.11 -17.03 -16.39
N ILE A 16 6.06 -16.48 -17.01
CA ILE A 16 5.84 -16.59 -18.47
C ILE A 16 7.01 -15.95 -19.23
N VAL A 17 7.44 -14.75 -18.82
CA VAL A 17 8.58 -14.04 -19.42
C VAL A 17 9.89 -14.80 -19.21
N ALA A 18 10.09 -15.39 -18.02
CA ALA A 18 11.26 -16.20 -17.72
C ALA A 18 11.28 -17.57 -18.44
N GLY A 19 10.17 -17.97 -19.07
CA GLY A 19 10.02 -19.28 -19.71
C GLY A 19 9.82 -20.44 -18.71
N ASP A 20 9.63 -20.15 -17.42
CA ASP A 20 9.37 -21.14 -16.37
C ASP A 20 7.86 -21.43 -16.27
N VAL A 21 7.28 -21.85 -17.38
CA VAL A 21 5.87 -22.24 -17.50
C VAL A 21 5.70 -23.41 -18.45
N PRO A 22 4.62 -24.20 -18.32
CA PRO A 22 4.31 -25.24 -19.29
C PRO A 22 4.24 -24.68 -20.71
N GLN A 23 4.58 -25.51 -21.70
CA GLN A 23 4.61 -25.12 -23.12
C GLN A 23 3.29 -24.52 -23.60
N ALA A 24 2.17 -24.93 -22.99
CA ALA A 24 0.86 -24.36 -23.25
C ALA A 24 0.78 -22.86 -22.97
N LEU A 25 1.50 -22.33 -21.96
CA LEU A 25 1.48 -20.91 -21.55
C LEU A 25 2.69 -20.10 -22.06
N MET A 26 3.61 -20.76 -22.77
CA MET A 26 4.82 -20.12 -23.26
C MET A 26 4.51 -19.03 -24.29
N ASN A 27 5.20 -17.90 -24.22
CA ASN A 27 5.03 -16.73 -25.11
C ASN A 27 3.61 -16.14 -25.14
N ARG A 28 2.79 -16.40 -24.12
CA ARG A 28 1.48 -15.76 -23.99
C ARG A 28 1.58 -14.39 -23.35
N LYS A 29 0.63 -13.52 -23.65
CA LYS A 29 0.48 -12.20 -23.03
C LYS A 29 -0.61 -12.25 -21.98
N LEU A 30 -0.27 -11.91 -20.74
CA LEU A 30 -1.25 -11.69 -19.68
C LEU A 30 -1.63 -10.20 -19.69
N ILE A 31 -2.92 -9.87 -19.85
CA ILE A 31 -3.41 -8.49 -19.90
C ILE A 31 -4.48 -8.31 -18.84
N SER A 32 -4.31 -7.34 -17.94
CA SER A 32 -5.34 -6.95 -16.98
C SER A 32 -6.35 -6.00 -17.61
N LEU A 33 -7.63 -6.32 -17.48
CA LEU A 33 -8.72 -5.45 -17.87
C LEU A 33 -9.07 -4.51 -16.71
N ASP A 34 -8.88 -3.22 -16.90
CA ASP A 34 -9.35 -2.21 -15.95
C ASP A 34 -10.74 -1.70 -16.34
N MET A 35 -11.73 -2.07 -15.53
CA MET A 35 -13.11 -1.63 -15.69
C MET A 35 -13.26 -0.12 -15.45
N GLY A 36 -12.46 0.47 -14.57
CA GLY A 36 -12.48 1.91 -14.27
C GLY A 36 -12.14 2.73 -15.51
N SER A 37 -11.07 2.35 -16.23
CA SER A 37 -10.67 2.98 -17.48
C SER A 37 -11.71 2.86 -18.60
N LEU A 38 -12.46 1.74 -18.66
CA LEU A 38 -13.52 1.58 -19.65
C LEU A 38 -14.73 2.50 -19.38
N ILE A 39 -15.06 2.70 -18.11
CA ILE A 39 -16.16 3.56 -17.66
C ILE A 39 -15.75 5.04 -17.74
N ALA A 40 -14.47 5.37 -17.51
CA ALA A 40 -13.93 6.72 -17.57
C ALA A 40 -14.16 7.35 -18.95
N GLY A 41 -14.94 8.43 -18.97
CA GLY A 41 -15.26 9.16 -20.20
C GLY A 41 -16.35 8.51 -21.08
N ALA A 42 -17.01 7.45 -20.63
CA ALA A 42 -18.27 6.99 -21.24
C ALA A 42 -19.42 7.82 -20.66
N LYS A 43 -20.04 8.67 -21.48
CA LYS A 43 -21.22 9.47 -21.07
C LYS A 43 -22.51 8.67 -21.20
N TYR A 44 -22.51 7.66 -22.07
CA TYR A 44 -23.65 6.81 -22.37
C TYR A 44 -23.29 5.34 -22.20
N ARG A 45 -24.26 4.52 -21.76
CA ARG A 45 -24.08 3.07 -21.53
C ARG A 45 -23.56 2.32 -22.77
N GLY A 46 -24.01 2.70 -23.97
CA GLY A 46 -23.58 2.07 -25.21
C GLY A 46 -22.10 2.27 -25.54
N GLU A 47 -21.51 3.41 -25.14
CA GLU A 47 -20.08 3.68 -25.38
C GLU A 47 -19.18 2.71 -24.60
N PHE A 48 -19.60 2.33 -23.39
CA PHE A 48 -18.90 1.31 -22.60
C PHE A 48 -18.98 -0.06 -23.26
N GLU A 49 -20.16 -0.49 -23.71
CA GLU A 49 -20.34 -1.78 -24.38
C GLU A 49 -19.53 -1.86 -25.68
N ASP A 50 -19.50 -0.78 -26.47
CA ASP A 50 -18.71 -0.71 -27.70
C ASP A 50 -17.21 -0.81 -27.42
N ARG A 51 -16.71 -0.15 -26.37
CA ARG A 51 -15.31 -0.25 -25.94
C ARG A 51 -14.98 -1.66 -25.46
N LEU A 52 -15.82 -2.25 -24.62
CA LEU A 52 -15.60 -3.62 -24.14
C LEU A 52 -15.62 -4.61 -25.30
N LYS A 53 -16.55 -4.45 -26.25
CA LYS A 53 -16.63 -5.28 -27.45
C LYS A 53 -15.39 -5.14 -28.33
N ALA A 54 -14.84 -3.93 -28.46
CA ALA A 54 -13.58 -3.71 -29.19
C ALA A 54 -12.41 -4.46 -28.53
N VAL A 55 -12.28 -4.37 -27.19
CA VAL A 55 -11.25 -5.11 -26.45
C VAL A 55 -11.42 -6.62 -26.59
N LEU A 56 -12.64 -7.14 -26.41
CA LEU A 56 -12.92 -8.56 -26.55
C LEU A 56 -12.61 -9.08 -27.96
N LYS A 57 -12.89 -8.26 -28.99
CA LYS A 57 -12.57 -8.59 -30.38
C LYS A 57 -11.05 -8.69 -30.59
N GLU A 58 -10.27 -7.74 -30.07
CA GLU A 58 -8.80 -7.77 -30.14
C GLU A 58 -8.22 -9.02 -29.46
N VAL A 59 -8.79 -9.41 -28.32
CA VAL A 59 -8.40 -10.63 -27.60
C VAL A 59 -8.71 -11.88 -28.42
N THR A 60 -9.86 -11.95 -29.10
CA THR A 60 -10.19 -13.11 -29.96
C THR A 60 -9.40 -13.14 -31.26
N ASP A 61 -9.12 -11.98 -31.87
CA ASP A 61 -8.31 -11.87 -33.08
C ASP A 61 -6.86 -12.30 -32.81
N SER A 62 -6.45 -12.36 -31.54
CA SER A 62 -5.14 -12.84 -31.10
C SER A 62 -5.02 -14.38 -30.99
N ASP A 63 -6.03 -15.13 -31.44
CA ASP A 63 -6.05 -16.60 -31.53
C ASP A 63 -5.53 -17.32 -30.27
N GLY A 64 -5.97 -16.85 -29.09
CA GLY A 64 -5.64 -17.44 -27.81
C GLY A 64 -4.23 -17.16 -27.26
N GLN A 65 -3.46 -16.26 -27.89
CA GLN A 65 -2.17 -15.78 -27.36
C GLN A 65 -2.35 -14.87 -26.14
N ILE A 66 -3.48 -14.18 -26.02
CA ILE A 66 -3.80 -13.30 -24.91
C ILE A 66 -4.60 -14.06 -23.85
N VAL A 67 -4.19 -13.91 -22.60
CA VAL A 67 -4.93 -14.32 -21.40
C VAL A 67 -5.40 -13.05 -20.70
N LEU A 68 -6.71 -12.87 -20.63
CA LEU A 68 -7.32 -11.69 -20.04
C LEU A 68 -7.54 -11.89 -18.54
N PHE A 69 -7.06 -10.98 -17.71
CA PHE A 69 -7.38 -10.95 -16.29
C PHE A 69 -8.49 -9.93 -16.03
N ILE A 70 -9.54 -10.34 -15.31
CA ILE A 70 -10.66 -9.48 -14.93
C ILE A 70 -10.78 -9.54 -13.41
N ASP A 71 -10.43 -8.43 -12.74
CA ASP A 71 -10.71 -8.29 -11.31
C ASP A 71 -12.21 -8.08 -11.08
N GLU A 72 -12.71 -8.57 -9.96
CA GLU A 72 -14.14 -8.50 -9.60
C GLU A 72 -15.08 -8.95 -10.74
N ILE A 73 -14.81 -10.11 -11.38
CA ILE A 73 -15.53 -10.59 -12.58
C ILE A 73 -17.06 -10.67 -12.39
N HIS A 74 -17.53 -10.82 -11.15
CA HIS A 74 -18.95 -10.79 -10.81
C HIS A 74 -19.62 -9.45 -11.16
N THR A 75 -18.87 -8.33 -11.23
CA THR A 75 -19.40 -7.01 -11.63
C THR A 75 -19.81 -6.99 -13.10
N VAL A 76 -19.07 -7.69 -13.95
CA VAL A 76 -19.29 -7.79 -15.41
C VAL A 76 -20.41 -8.79 -15.73
N VAL A 77 -20.56 -9.81 -14.89
CA VAL A 77 -21.46 -10.95 -15.09
C VAL A 77 -22.81 -10.81 -14.35
N GLY A 78 -22.78 -10.25 -13.14
CA GLY A 78 -23.88 -10.25 -12.17
C GLY A 78 -24.80 -9.03 -12.23
N ALA A 79 -24.56 -8.10 -13.14
CA ALA A 79 -25.29 -6.82 -13.26
C ALA A 79 -26.80 -6.95 -13.60
N GLY A 80 -27.28 -8.15 -13.95
CA GLY A 80 -28.67 -8.37 -14.37
C GLY A 80 -29.73 -8.38 -13.26
N ALA A 81 -29.36 -8.38 -11.97
CA ALA A 81 -30.34 -8.63 -10.89
C ALA A 81 -30.88 -7.39 -10.17
N THR A 82 -30.18 -6.25 -10.11
CA THR A 82 -30.68 -5.05 -9.39
C THR A 82 -30.07 -3.75 -9.92
N ASN A 83 -30.95 -2.83 -10.32
CA ASN A 83 -30.73 -1.37 -10.45
C ASN A 83 -29.56 -0.88 -11.32
N GLY A 84 -29.59 -1.21 -12.62
CA GLY A 84 -29.03 -0.33 -13.66
C GLY A 84 -27.54 -0.47 -13.98
N ALA A 85 -26.91 -1.60 -13.62
CA ALA A 85 -25.55 -1.93 -14.00
C ALA A 85 -25.47 -2.62 -15.38
N MET A 86 -24.32 -2.47 -16.04
CA MET A 86 -24.01 -2.81 -17.43
C MET A 86 -24.07 -4.33 -17.70
N ASP A 87 -24.86 -4.78 -18.69
CA ASP A 87 -25.05 -6.21 -19.00
C ASP A 87 -23.98 -6.75 -19.99
N ALA A 88 -22.72 -6.69 -19.56
CA ALA A 88 -21.59 -7.22 -20.30
C ALA A 88 -21.55 -8.77 -20.31
N GLY A 89 -22.32 -9.43 -19.44
CA GLY A 89 -22.41 -10.89 -19.35
C GLY A 89 -22.87 -11.54 -20.66
N ASN A 90 -23.77 -10.88 -21.40
CA ASN A 90 -24.24 -11.38 -22.70
C ASN A 90 -23.16 -11.36 -23.80
N LEU A 91 -22.15 -10.50 -23.67
CA LEU A 91 -21.02 -10.47 -24.61
C LEU A 91 -20.00 -11.59 -24.30
N LEU A 92 -19.78 -11.88 -23.02
CA LEU A 92 -18.79 -12.87 -22.58
C LEU A 92 -19.27 -14.31 -22.77
N LYS A 93 -20.55 -14.61 -22.49
CA LYS A 93 -21.09 -15.99 -22.51
C LYS A 93 -20.86 -16.73 -23.84
N PRO A 94 -21.11 -16.14 -25.03
CA PRO A 94 -20.88 -16.84 -26.29
C PRO A 94 -19.39 -17.15 -26.54
N MET A 95 -18.51 -16.21 -26.19
CA MET A 95 -17.07 -16.30 -26.44
C MET A 95 -16.40 -17.33 -25.50
N LEU A 96 -16.83 -17.36 -24.23
CA LEU A 96 -16.45 -18.39 -23.26
C LEU A 96 -17.01 -19.76 -23.66
N GLY A 97 -18.24 -19.80 -24.19
CA GLY A 97 -18.88 -21.03 -24.65
C GLY A 97 -18.14 -21.70 -25.82
N ARG A 98 -17.60 -20.91 -26.74
CA ARG A 98 -16.79 -21.38 -27.88
C ARG A 98 -15.33 -21.63 -27.53
N GLY A 99 -14.86 -21.17 -26.36
CA GLY A 99 -13.46 -21.30 -25.94
C GLY A 99 -12.49 -20.33 -26.65
N GLU A 100 -13.03 -19.30 -27.32
CA GLU A 100 -12.26 -18.27 -28.03
C GLU A 100 -11.62 -17.28 -27.05
N LEU A 101 -12.26 -17.07 -25.89
CA LEU A 101 -11.77 -16.20 -24.83
C LEU A 101 -11.13 -17.01 -23.71
N ARG A 102 -9.85 -16.73 -23.42
CA ARG A 102 -9.16 -17.24 -22.24
C ARG A 102 -9.06 -16.13 -21.22
N CYS A 103 -9.71 -16.30 -20.07
CA CYS A 103 -9.63 -15.33 -19.00
C CYS A 103 -9.43 -15.98 -17.62
N ILE A 104 -8.86 -15.17 -16.73
CA ILE A 104 -8.77 -15.43 -15.29
C ILE A 104 -9.66 -14.39 -14.63
N GLY A 105 -10.70 -14.84 -13.91
CA GLY A 105 -11.58 -13.98 -13.15
C GLY A 105 -11.26 -14.02 -11.67
N ALA A 106 -11.14 -12.86 -11.03
CA ALA A 106 -11.08 -12.76 -9.57
C ALA A 106 -12.48 -12.43 -9.00
N THR A 107 -12.88 -13.07 -7.92
CA THR A 107 -14.10 -12.72 -7.19
C THR A 107 -14.05 -13.29 -5.78
N THR A 108 -14.85 -12.75 -4.86
CA THR A 108 -15.05 -13.39 -3.56
C THR A 108 -15.93 -14.64 -3.69
N LEU A 109 -15.83 -15.55 -2.71
CA LEU A 109 -16.65 -16.77 -2.68
C LEU A 109 -18.15 -16.46 -2.61
N ASP A 110 -18.52 -15.42 -1.88
CA ASP A 110 -19.93 -15.02 -1.72
C ASP A 110 -20.52 -14.48 -3.01
N GLU A 111 -19.76 -13.70 -3.77
CA GLU A 111 -20.17 -13.19 -5.09
C GLU A 111 -20.20 -14.30 -6.13
N TYR A 112 -19.23 -15.22 -6.09
CA TYR A 112 -19.23 -16.40 -6.94
C TYR A 112 -20.53 -17.20 -6.78
N ARG A 113 -20.91 -17.51 -5.53
CA ARG A 113 -22.16 -18.22 -5.18
C ARG A 113 -23.41 -17.46 -5.63
N LYS A 114 -23.39 -16.14 -5.56
CA LYS A 114 -24.55 -15.30 -5.89
C LYS A 114 -24.76 -15.14 -7.38
N TYR A 115 -23.69 -14.97 -8.16
CA TYR A 115 -23.78 -14.51 -9.55
C TYR A 115 -23.27 -15.51 -10.59
N ILE A 116 -22.28 -16.34 -10.25
CA ILE A 116 -21.63 -17.25 -11.22
C ILE A 116 -22.16 -18.68 -11.08
N GLU A 117 -22.26 -19.19 -9.85
CA GLU A 117 -22.76 -20.54 -9.56
C GLU A 117 -24.23 -20.71 -9.93
N LYS A 118 -25.03 -19.63 -9.86
CA LYS A 118 -26.44 -19.67 -10.27
C LYS A 118 -26.64 -19.71 -11.79
N ASP A 119 -25.62 -19.42 -12.59
CA ASP A 119 -25.69 -19.45 -14.05
C ASP A 119 -25.00 -20.72 -14.60
N PRO A 120 -25.79 -21.72 -15.06
CA PRO A 120 -25.23 -22.99 -15.54
C PRO A 120 -24.35 -22.88 -16.79
N ALA A 121 -24.40 -21.75 -17.51
CA ALA A 121 -23.54 -21.53 -18.67
C ALA A 121 -22.12 -21.11 -18.25
N LEU A 122 -22.00 -20.37 -17.15
CA LEU A 122 -20.72 -19.85 -16.64
C LEU A 122 -20.06 -20.83 -15.68
N GLU A 123 -20.85 -21.46 -14.80
CA GLU A 123 -20.36 -22.49 -13.87
C GLU A 123 -19.59 -23.60 -14.61
N ARG A 124 -20.09 -24.05 -15.77
CA ARG A 124 -19.44 -25.10 -16.58
C ARG A 124 -18.20 -24.64 -17.34
N ARG A 125 -17.91 -23.34 -17.39
CA ARG A 125 -16.79 -22.77 -18.16
C ARG A 125 -15.66 -22.26 -17.27
N PHE A 126 -15.95 -21.92 -16.02
CA PHE A 126 -14.95 -21.53 -15.05
C PHE A 126 -14.53 -22.72 -14.18
N GLN A 127 -13.24 -23.01 -14.17
CA GLN A 127 -12.65 -23.87 -13.16
C GLN A 127 -12.39 -23.04 -11.90
N GLN A 128 -12.96 -23.46 -10.77
CA GLN A 128 -12.71 -22.83 -9.48
C GLN A 128 -11.28 -23.14 -9.01
N VAL A 129 -10.57 -22.08 -8.60
CA VAL A 129 -9.28 -22.17 -7.91
C VAL A 129 -9.41 -21.39 -6.61
N TYR A 130 -9.36 -22.11 -5.49
CA TYR A 130 -9.46 -21.50 -4.18
C TYR A 130 -8.11 -20.92 -3.78
N VAL A 131 -8.11 -19.65 -3.37
CA VAL A 131 -6.93 -18.95 -2.86
C VAL A 131 -7.27 -18.45 -1.46
N ASP A 132 -6.75 -19.16 -0.47
CA ASP A 132 -6.91 -18.77 0.92
C ASP A 132 -5.89 -17.71 1.33
N GLN A 133 -6.16 -17.05 2.45
CA GLN A 133 -5.16 -16.16 3.05
C GLN A 133 -3.93 -16.97 3.51
N PRO A 134 -2.72 -16.40 3.42
CA PRO A 134 -1.52 -17.04 3.92
C PRO A 134 -1.57 -17.26 5.43
N THR A 135 -0.78 -18.22 5.91
CA THR A 135 -0.57 -18.39 7.35
C THR A 135 0.25 -17.22 7.93
N VAL A 136 0.34 -17.16 9.26
CA VAL A 136 1.21 -16.16 9.93
C VAL A 136 2.67 -16.35 9.50
N GLU A 137 3.15 -17.59 9.40
CA GLU A 137 4.52 -17.91 8.99
C GLU A 137 4.81 -17.51 7.53
N ASP A 138 3.86 -17.80 6.63
CA ASP A 138 3.94 -17.37 5.23
C ASP A 138 3.93 -15.84 5.14
N THR A 139 3.11 -15.17 5.95
CA THR A 139 3.05 -13.71 5.98
C THR A 139 4.37 -13.11 6.43
N VAL A 140 5.03 -13.67 7.44
CA VAL A 140 6.37 -13.23 7.85
C VAL A 140 7.36 -13.37 6.70
N SER A 141 7.31 -14.47 5.95
CA SER A 141 8.17 -14.69 4.79
C SER A 141 7.91 -13.67 3.67
N ILE A 142 6.64 -13.34 3.41
CA ILE A 142 6.24 -12.28 2.47
C ILE A 142 6.77 -10.92 2.94
N LEU A 143 6.58 -10.58 4.22
CA LEU A 143 7.06 -9.33 4.81
C LEU A 143 8.59 -9.20 4.73
N ARG A 144 9.33 -10.28 4.96
CA ARG A 144 10.79 -10.31 4.80
C ARG A 144 11.21 -10.00 3.36
N GLY A 145 10.51 -10.55 2.38
CA GLY A 145 10.74 -10.26 0.96
C GLY A 145 10.41 -8.81 0.57
N LEU A 146 9.47 -8.17 1.26
CA LEU A 146 9.09 -6.77 1.04
C LEU A 146 9.95 -5.78 1.85
N ARG A 147 10.65 -6.23 2.89
CA ARG A 147 11.40 -5.40 3.84
C ARG A 147 12.27 -4.35 3.15
N GLU A 148 13.12 -4.77 2.23
CA GLU A 148 14.09 -3.88 1.57
C GLU A 148 13.40 -2.71 0.84
N ARG A 149 12.29 -2.99 0.17
CA ARG A 149 11.51 -1.97 -0.54
C ARG A 149 10.87 -0.96 0.42
N TYR A 150 10.34 -1.42 1.55
CA TYR A 150 9.76 -0.53 2.57
C TYR A 150 10.81 0.26 3.34
N GLU A 151 11.95 -0.35 3.67
CA GLU A 151 13.06 0.35 4.30
C GLU A 151 13.56 1.51 3.44
N LEU A 152 13.69 1.29 2.13
CA LEU A 152 14.09 2.34 1.19
C LEU A 152 13.02 3.42 1.05
N HIS A 153 11.75 3.04 0.89
CA HIS A 153 10.65 3.99 0.73
C HIS A 153 10.49 4.93 1.94
N HIS A 154 10.62 4.37 3.15
CA HIS A 154 10.45 5.13 4.40
C HIS A 154 11.75 5.71 4.95
N GLY A 155 12.91 5.24 4.50
CA GLY A 155 14.21 5.65 5.04
C GLY A 155 14.45 5.16 6.47
N VAL A 156 13.84 4.02 6.85
CA VAL A 156 13.95 3.42 8.19
C VAL A 156 14.49 2.00 8.09
N ARG A 157 15.02 1.46 9.20
CA ARG A 157 15.35 0.03 9.30
C ARG A 157 14.25 -0.71 10.02
N ILE A 158 13.85 -1.87 9.48
CA ILE A 158 12.78 -2.70 10.03
C ILE A 158 13.40 -3.97 10.60
N SER A 159 13.25 -4.18 11.90
CA SER A 159 13.78 -5.38 12.57
C SER A 159 12.98 -6.62 12.19
N ASP A 160 13.62 -7.79 12.16
CA ASP A 160 12.93 -9.06 11.86
C ASP A 160 11.85 -9.36 12.91
N GLY A 161 12.13 -9.08 14.18
CA GLY A 161 11.16 -9.21 15.27
C GLY A 161 9.91 -8.35 15.07
N ALA A 162 10.05 -7.14 14.50
CA ALA A 162 8.89 -6.30 14.20
C ALA A 162 8.00 -6.91 13.11
N LEU A 163 8.56 -7.60 12.12
CA LEU A 163 7.78 -8.29 11.09
C LEU A 163 6.99 -9.48 11.67
N VAL A 164 7.61 -10.24 12.57
CA VAL A 164 6.97 -11.36 13.27
C VAL A 164 5.81 -10.85 14.12
N GLU A 165 6.05 -9.83 14.95
CA GLU A 165 5.01 -9.23 15.79
C GLU A 165 3.89 -8.60 14.96
N ALA A 166 4.23 -7.92 13.85
CA ALA A 166 3.22 -7.37 12.96
C ALA A 166 2.28 -8.45 12.40
N ALA A 167 2.82 -9.60 11.98
CA ALA A 167 2.02 -10.71 11.50
C ALA A 167 1.13 -11.32 12.62
N ILE A 168 1.69 -11.57 13.80
CA ILE A 168 0.97 -12.18 14.94
C ILE A 168 -0.13 -11.25 15.47
N LEU A 169 0.20 -9.98 15.71
CA LEU A 169 -0.72 -9.01 16.31
C LEU A 169 -1.82 -8.61 15.33
N SER A 170 -1.48 -8.39 14.06
CA SER A 170 -2.51 -8.12 13.04
C SER A 170 -3.44 -9.31 12.87
N ASP A 171 -2.94 -10.54 12.96
CA ASP A 171 -3.80 -11.72 12.88
C ASP A 171 -4.76 -11.83 14.06
N ARG A 172 -4.25 -11.61 15.27
CA ARG A 172 -5.03 -11.73 16.51
C ARG A 172 -6.07 -10.61 16.70
N TYR A 173 -5.72 -9.37 16.39
CA TYR A 173 -6.53 -8.21 16.78
C TYR A 173 -7.31 -7.56 15.62
N ILE A 174 -6.92 -7.81 14.36
CA ILE A 174 -7.60 -7.25 13.19
C ILE A 174 -8.38 -8.37 12.48
N SER A 175 -9.63 -8.59 12.91
CA SER A 175 -10.50 -9.66 12.43
C SER A 175 -11.29 -9.31 11.15
N GLY A 176 -11.43 -8.01 10.83
CA GLY A 176 -12.17 -7.54 9.64
C GLY A 176 -11.37 -7.56 8.33
N ARG A 177 -10.12 -8.03 8.36
CA ARG A 177 -9.20 -8.04 7.22
C ARG A 177 -8.41 -9.33 7.17
N PHE A 178 -7.92 -9.66 5.98
CA PHE A 178 -7.18 -10.89 5.71
C PHE A 178 -5.67 -10.63 5.65
N LEU A 179 -4.88 -11.63 6.03
CA LEU A 179 -3.44 -11.62 5.76
C LEU A 179 -3.18 -11.70 4.24
N PRO A 180 -2.04 -11.21 3.74
CA PRO A 180 -0.96 -10.50 4.45
C PRO A 180 -1.21 -8.99 4.52
N ASP A 181 -2.26 -8.49 3.88
CA ASP A 181 -2.54 -7.07 3.66
C ASP A 181 -2.62 -6.27 4.97
N LYS A 182 -3.32 -6.80 5.98
CA LYS A 182 -3.39 -6.16 7.31
C LYS A 182 -2.03 -6.05 8.02
N ALA A 183 -1.12 -7.00 7.78
CA ALA A 183 0.21 -6.99 8.39
C ALA A 183 1.14 -6.01 7.65
N ILE A 184 1.03 -5.98 6.30
CA ILE A 184 1.74 -5.03 5.45
C ILE A 184 1.39 -3.60 5.85
N ASP A 185 0.10 -3.28 5.98
CA ASP A 185 -0.36 -1.95 6.37
C ASP A 185 0.15 -1.54 7.76
N LEU A 186 0.22 -2.48 8.72
CA LEU A 186 0.73 -2.20 10.06
C LEU A 186 2.23 -1.86 10.04
N VAL A 187 3.01 -2.58 9.23
CA VAL A 187 4.44 -2.29 9.03
C VAL A 187 4.62 -0.93 8.33
N ASP A 188 3.81 -0.65 7.32
CA ASP A 188 3.84 0.60 6.55
C ASP A 188 3.52 1.81 7.44
N GLU A 189 2.46 1.72 8.24
CA GLU A 189 2.05 2.78 9.16
C GLU A 189 3.08 3.01 10.29
N ALA A 190 3.65 1.93 10.83
CA ALA A 190 4.72 2.03 11.83
C ALA A 190 6.00 2.67 11.26
N ALA A 191 6.36 2.31 10.02
CA ALA A 191 7.51 2.89 9.32
C ALA A 191 7.29 4.38 9.01
N ALA A 192 6.10 4.75 8.53
CA ALA A 192 5.72 6.13 8.28
C ALA A 192 5.75 6.98 9.55
N LYS A 193 5.23 6.44 10.67
CA LYS A 193 5.27 7.10 11.97
C LYS A 193 6.70 7.35 12.44
N LEU A 194 7.57 6.34 12.34
CA LEU A 194 8.98 6.49 12.71
C LEU A 194 9.70 7.54 11.86
N LYS A 195 9.42 7.59 10.55
CA LYS A 195 9.95 8.63 9.64
C LYS A 195 9.52 10.04 10.08
N MET A 196 8.27 10.21 10.51
CA MET A 196 7.78 11.49 11.05
C MET A 196 8.49 11.86 12.36
N GLU A 197 8.73 10.89 13.24
CA GLU A 197 9.45 11.12 14.50
C GLU A 197 10.92 11.51 14.25
N ILE A 198 11.59 10.88 13.28
CA ILE A 198 12.96 11.20 12.88
C ILE A 198 13.08 12.61 12.28
N THR A 199 12.11 13.00 11.45
CA THR A 199 12.15 14.29 10.74
C THR A 199 11.70 15.46 11.62
N SER A 200 10.95 15.18 12.68
CA SER A 200 10.52 16.18 13.66
C SER A 200 11.59 16.43 14.73
N LYS A 201 11.47 17.57 15.42
CA LYS A 201 12.38 17.89 16.52
C LYS A 201 12.11 16.91 17.67
N PRO A 202 13.15 16.39 18.36
CA PRO A 202 12.96 15.53 19.52
C PRO A 202 12.05 16.22 20.54
N THR A 203 11.14 15.47 21.16
CA THR A 203 10.22 16.00 22.19
C THR A 203 10.97 16.72 23.31
N ALA A 204 12.12 16.19 23.74
CA ALA A 204 12.99 16.84 24.72
C ALA A 204 13.51 18.22 24.25
N LEU A 205 13.86 18.36 22.97
CA LEU A 205 14.30 19.64 22.40
C LEU A 205 13.11 20.61 22.30
N ASP A 206 11.94 20.13 21.92
CA ASP A 206 10.73 20.94 21.81
C ASP A 206 10.23 21.45 23.19
N GLU A 207 10.36 20.64 24.25
CA GLU A 207 10.10 21.05 25.63
C GLU A 207 11.08 22.13 26.10
N ILE A 208 12.37 21.98 25.80
CA ILE A 208 13.40 22.98 26.11
C ILE A 208 13.13 24.28 25.34
N ASN A 209 12.79 24.21 24.06
CA ASN A 209 12.44 25.38 23.24
C ASN A 209 11.28 26.17 23.87
N ARG A 210 10.23 25.46 24.30
CA ARG A 210 9.05 26.08 24.94
C ARG A 210 9.40 26.72 26.29
N THR A 211 10.25 26.09 27.09
CA THR A 211 10.68 26.66 28.38
C THR A 211 11.59 27.86 28.21
N VAL A 212 12.55 27.80 27.29
CA VAL A 212 13.42 28.94 26.94
C VAL A 212 12.57 30.13 26.49
N LEU A 213 11.59 29.93 25.60
CA LEU A 213 10.73 31.01 25.11
C LEU A 213 9.90 31.66 26.23
N LYS A 214 9.38 30.87 27.18
CA LYS A 214 8.67 31.39 28.36
C LYS A 214 9.58 32.25 29.25
N LEU A 215 10.78 31.76 29.53
CA LEU A 215 11.75 32.47 30.37
C LEU A 215 12.29 33.73 29.69
N GLU A 216 12.44 33.73 28.37
CA GLU A 216 12.81 34.94 27.60
C GLU A 216 11.72 36.01 27.66
N MET A 217 10.44 35.61 27.59
CA MET A 217 9.32 36.54 27.78
C MET A 217 9.28 37.10 29.20
N GLU A 218 9.50 36.27 30.23
CA GLU A 218 9.58 36.73 31.63
C GLU A 218 10.76 37.71 31.82
N ARG A 219 11.92 37.39 31.25
CA ARG A 219 13.10 38.28 31.27
C ARG A 219 12.79 39.63 30.62
N LEU A 220 12.18 39.64 29.43
CA LEU A 220 11.83 40.89 28.72
C LEU A 220 10.88 41.76 29.54
N SER A 221 9.92 41.15 30.25
CA SER A 221 9.00 41.88 31.13
C SER A 221 9.74 42.55 32.30
N LEU A 222 10.72 41.87 32.89
CA LEU A 222 11.48 42.34 34.06
C LEU A 222 12.63 43.29 33.70
N THR A 223 12.98 43.43 32.42
CA THR A 223 14.15 44.22 31.98
C THR A 223 13.97 45.73 32.23
N ASN A 224 12.72 46.22 32.22
CA ASN A 224 12.40 47.63 32.45
C ASN A 224 12.11 47.96 33.92
N ASP A 225 12.06 46.95 34.80
CA ASP A 225 11.77 47.14 36.22
C ASP A 225 13.05 47.50 36.99
N THR A 226 12.95 48.48 37.89
CA THR A 226 14.11 49.08 38.57
C THR A 226 14.27 48.63 40.03
N ASP A 227 13.31 47.89 40.57
CA ASP A 227 13.34 47.44 41.95
C ASP A 227 14.37 46.31 42.19
N LYS A 228 14.81 46.20 43.44
CA LYS A 228 15.88 45.27 43.82
C LYS A 228 15.47 43.79 43.66
N ALA A 229 14.19 43.48 43.86
CA ALA A 229 13.69 42.11 43.72
C ALA A 229 13.66 41.68 42.24
N SER A 230 13.27 42.58 41.34
CA SER A 230 13.32 42.36 39.88
C SER A 230 14.74 42.14 39.39
N LYS A 231 15.74 42.89 39.88
CA LYS A 231 17.16 42.67 39.55
C LYS A 231 17.67 41.31 40.01
N ASP A 232 17.34 40.89 41.23
CA ASP A 232 17.72 39.58 41.76
C ASP A 232 17.04 38.45 40.96
N ARG A 233 15.76 38.59 40.62
CA ARG A 233 14.98 37.65 39.78
C ARG A 233 15.58 37.54 38.37
N LEU A 234 15.93 38.67 37.76
CA LEU A 234 16.52 38.74 36.42
C LEU A 234 17.88 38.03 36.38
N SER A 235 18.72 38.18 37.42
CA SER A 235 19.99 37.45 37.50
C SER A 235 19.82 35.92 37.55
N ARG A 236 18.79 35.44 38.26
CA ARG A 236 18.46 34.00 38.34
C ARG A 236 17.91 33.49 37.01
N LEU A 237 17.03 34.26 36.37
CA LEU A 237 16.50 33.96 35.04
C LEU A 237 17.61 33.88 33.98
N ASP A 238 18.56 34.81 33.99
CA ASP A 238 19.70 34.80 33.07
C ASP A 238 20.59 33.57 33.29
N ALA A 239 20.83 33.18 34.54
CA ALA A 239 21.57 31.96 34.86
C ALA A 239 20.85 30.70 34.34
N GLU A 240 19.55 30.59 34.58
CA GLU A 240 18.72 29.46 34.13
C GLU A 240 18.61 29.40 32.60
N LEU A 241 18.38 30.55 31.95
CA LEU A 241 18.39 30.69 30.49
C LEU A 241 19.73 30.27 29.89
N SER A 242 20.86 30.65 30.49
CA SER A 242 22.18 30.26 29.99
C SER A 242 22.37 28.74 30.01
N LEU A 243 21.84 28.08 31.04
CA LEU A 243 21.96 26.65 31.26
C LEU A 243 21.05 25.87 30.30
N LEU A 244 19.82 26.34 30.11
CA LEU A 244 18.88 25.78 29.14
C LEU A 244 19.32 26.00 27.70
N LYS A 245 19.87 27.18 27.35
CA LYS A 245 20.41 27.46 26.00
C LYS A 245 21.61 26.58 25.66
N LYS A 246 22.48 26.28 26.63
CA LYS A 246 23.56 25.29 26.44
C LYS A 246 22.99 23.91 26.13
N LYS A 247 22.08 23.40 26.96
CA LYS A 247 21.42 22.10 26.74
C LYS A 247 20.69 22.04 25.40
N GLN A 248 20.03 23.14 25.02
CA GLN A 248 19.34 23.29 23.73
C GLN A 248 20.33 23.17 22.57
N ALA A 249 21.47 23.87 22.65
CA ALA A 249 22.51 23.81 21.63
C ALA A 249 23.08 22.40 21.49
N ASP A 250 23.45 21.77 22.62
CA ASP A 250 24.01 20.42 22.64
C ASP A 250 23.05 19.40 21.99
N LEU A 251 21.76 19.45 22.35
CA LEU A 251 20.73 18.56 21.78
C LEU A 251 20.44 18.87 20.31
N THR A 252 20.51 20.14 19.90
CA THR A 252 20.30 20.54 18.50
C THR A 252 21.44 20.03 17.64
N GLU A 253 22.69 20.19 18.09
CA GLU A 253 23.88 19.71 17.39
C GLU A 253 23.85 18.18 17.25
N GLN A 254 23.51 17.46 18.33
CA GLN A 254 23.38 16.01 18.27
C GLN A 254 22.29 15.58 17.26
N TRP A 255 21.13 16.23 17.29
CA TRP A 255 20.03 15.93 16.36
C TRP A 255 20.40 16.23 14.89
N GLU A 256 21.04 17.37 14.63
CA GLU A 256 21.51 17.73 13.29
C GLU A 256 22.55 16.73 12.77
N HIS A 257 23.47 16.30 13.64
CA HIS A 257 24.43 15.26 13.32
C HIS A 257 23.76 13.93 12.99
N GLU A 258 22.87 13.42 13.86
CA GLU A 258 22.13 12.16 13.63
C GLU A 258 21.31 12.22 12.33
N LYS A 259 20.63 13.35 12.07
CA LYS A 259 19.87 13.58 10.85
C LYS A 259 20.76 13.56 9.61
N SER A 260 21.91 14.24 9.66
CA SER A 260 22.86 14.29 8.55
C SER A 260 23.38 12.90 8.17
N VAL A 261 23.74 12.09 9.18
CA VAL A 261 24.21 10.71 9.00
C VAL A 261 23.13 9.85 8.35
N MET A 262 21.87 9.98 8.80
CA MET A 262 20.76 9.23 8.19
C MET A 262 20.50 9.61 6.73
N THR A 263 20.49 10.91 6.40
CA THR A 263 20.34 11.33 4.99
C THR A 263 21.47 10.84 4.11
N HIS A 264 22.70 10.78 4.63
CA HIS A 264 23.84 10.26 3.89
C HIS A 264 23.75 8.74 3.66
N ILE A 265 23.31 7.97 4.66
CA ILE A 265 23.07 6.53 4.50
C ILE A 265 21.96 6.28 3.47
N GLN A 266 20.92 7.10 3.47
CA GLN A 266 19.82 6.98 2.53
C GLN A 266 20.26 7.24 1.08
N SER A 267 21.04 8.30 0.84
CA SER A 267 21.53 8.61 -0.51
C SER A 267 22.42 7.49 -1.06
N ILE A 268 23.28 6.89 -0.23
CA ILE A 268 24.12 5.76 -0.63
C ILE A 268 23.28 4.53 -1.00
N LYS A 269 22.20 4.25 -0.25
CA LYS A 269 21.29 3.13 -0.56
C LYS A 269 20.53 3.34 -1.87
N GLU A 270 20.13 4.58 -2.18
CA GLU A 270 19.45 4.93 -3.43
C GLU A 270 20.39 4.81 -4.65
N GLU A 271 21.65 5.23 -4.50
CA GLU A 271 22.68 5.11 -5.56
C GLU A 271 23.08 3.65 -5.84
N GLY A 272 23.11 2.78 -4.83
CA GLY A 272 23.50 1.38 -4.99
C GLY A 272 22.48 0.47 -5.68
N GLN A 273 21.25 0.95 -5.93
CA GLN A 273 20.17 0.20 -6.58
C GLN A 273 19.78 0.76 -7.97
N SER A 274 20.46 1.81 -8.45
CA SER A 274 20.36 2.30 -9.84
C SER A 274 21.37 1.61 -10.75
#